data_AF-V7BVU2-F1
#
_entry.id   AF-V7BVU2-F1
#
_cell.length_a   1.000
_cell.length_b   1.000
_cell.length_c   1.000
_cell.angle_alpha   90.00
_cell.angle_beta   90.00
_cell.angle_gamma   90.00
#
_symmetry.space_group_name_H-M   'P 1'
#
loop_
_entity.id
_entity.type
_entity.pdbx_description
1 polymer ?
#
loop_
_entity_poly.entity_id
_entity_poly.type
_entity_poly.pdbx_seq_one_letter_code
_entity_poly.pdbx_strand_id
1 'polypeptide(L)'
;MGRIMQWNTNNMFKLSILLSFTLFLFLLPAPVHGTSLELLHRHHDRFTGGELDRVEAFKGFVQRDSVRRLQINQRLGISADYDNRRKATETEPSEVEMPLLTGRDMGIGEYFVEVKVGSPGQRVWLAADTGSEFTWFNAVMKQKNETPHKRHKKKRARRAKKHHHKGSKKHSKKKSKSHKKSDPCNGVFCPHKSQSFKSVTCSSRKCKVDLSELFSLTSCPNPSDPCLYDISYADGSSARGFFGTDSITLNRVNGKHEKLHNVTVGCTTEMLDGVNFNEETGGILGLGYAKDSFIDKAGGKYGSQFSYCLVDHLSHRDVSSYLTLGGYHRAKLMAEMKKTDLVLFPPFYGVNVVGISIGNEMLKIPSHIWDFNGQGGAIVDSGTTLTALLTPAYEPVFEALTKPLAKVKQVIAQEFGSLDFCFENEGFDEIVMPRLAFHFSGGARFEPPVKSYIIDVAPQVKCLGIVQVMGENGVSVIGNIMQQDHLWEFDFAKNTVGFAPSICT
;
A
#
# COMPACT_ATOMS: atom_id res chain seq x y z
N MET A 1 -71.52 37.73 29.60
CA MET A 1 -72.37 36.77 30.33
C MET A 1 -71.62 35.44 30.33
N GLY A 2 -70.83 35.11 31.36
CA GLY A 2 -71.25 34.30 32.53
C GLY A 2 -70.99 32.81 32.22
N ARG A 3 -70.26 31.99 32.99
CA ARG A 3 -70.11 31.89 34.45
C ARG A 3 -68.76 31.29 34.88
N ILE A 4 -68.35 31.76 36.05
CA ILE A 4 -67.36 31.24 37.02
C ILE A 4 -68.05 30.17 37.91
N MET A 5 -67.28 29.22 38.46
CA MET A 5 -67.35 28.70 39.85
C MET A 5 -66.45 27.44 39.96
N GLN A 6 -65.75 27.13 41.05
CA GLN A 6 -65.30 27.85 42.25
C GLN A 6 -64.33 26.90 42.99
N TRP A 7 -63.40 27.47 43.75
CA TRP A 7 -62.47 26.77 44.65
C TRP A 7 -63.15 26.33 45.96
N ASN A 8 -62.57 25.35 46.64
CA ASN A 8 -62.71 25.22 48.10
C ASN A 8 -61.40 24.73 48.77
N THR A 9 -61.19 25.20 49.99
CA THR A 9 -59.92 25.32 50.73
C THR A 9 -59.85 24.43 51.99
N ASN A 10 -58.62 24.26 52.51
CA ASN A 10 -58.20 24.14 53.94
C ASN A 10 -57.67 22.80 54.48
N ASN A 11 -56.39 22.82 54.90
CA ASN A 11 -55.85 22.60 56.26
C ASN A 11 -54.36 22.14 56.16
N MET A 12 -53.37 22.43 57.00
CA MET A 12 -53.11 23.30 58.17
C MET A 12 -51.61 23.05 58.55
N PHE A 13 -50.85 24.10 58.90
CA PHE A 13 -49.80 24.15 59.95
C PHE A 13 -48.49 23.31 59.90
N LYS A 14 -47.31 23.97 59.72
CA LYS A 14 -46.36 24.39 60.80
C LYS A 14 -45.01 24.93 60.28
N LEU A 15 -44.54 25.99 60.96
CA LEU A 15 -43.21 26.66 60.99
C LEU A 15 -42.01 25.68 60.97
N SER A 16 -40.90 25.91 60.24
CA SER A 16 -39.85 26.95 60.30
C SER A 16 -38.64 26.57 61.20
N ILE A 17 -37.43 26.89 60.70
CA ILE A 17 -36.10 27.03 61.36
C ILE A 17 -35.22 25.76 61.50
N LEU A 18 -34.17 25.67 60.68
CA LEU A 18 -32.76 25.57 61.12
C LEU A 18 -31.79 25.64 59.93
N LEU A 19 -31.01 26.72 59.88
CA LEU A 19 -29.95 27.01 58.94
C LEU A 19 -28.62 27.02 59.72
N SER A 20 -27.61 26.34 59.19
CA SER A 20 -26.15 26.56 59.39
C SER A 20 -25.49 26.16 60.72
N PHE A 21 -24.56 25.18 60.68
CA PHE A 21 -23.10 25.35 60.85
C PHE A 21 -22.39 24.02 61.18
N THR A 22 -21.42 23.62 60.33
CA THR A 22 -20.17 22.82 60.57
C THR A 22 -19.78 22.17 59.23
N LEU A 23 -18.98 22.80 58.37
CA LEU A 23 -17.53 23.03 58.40
C LEU A 23 -16.68 21.76 58.24
N PHE A 24 -16.09 21.64 57.04
CA PHE A 24 -14.76 21.12 56.69
C PHE A 24 -14.41 19.61 56.73
N LEU A 25 -13.61 19.24 55.71
CA LEU A 25 -12.90 17.97 55.44
C LEU A 25 -13.73 16.80 54.87
N PHE A 26 -13.71 16.64 53.54
CA PHE A 26 -12.80 15.73 52.83
C PHE A 26 -13.06 15.80 51.31
N LEU A 27 -12.23 16.57 50.62
CA LEU A 27 -11.95 16.40 49.19
C LEU A 27 -11.08 15.16 49.03
N LEU A 28 -11.64 14.07 48.51
CA LEU A 28 -10.86 13.03 47.83
C LEU A 28 -11.59 12.67 46.52
N PRO A 29 -11.04 13.04 45.35
CA PRO A 29 -11.56 12.54 44.09
C PRO A 29 -11.27 11.04 43.99
N ALA A 30 -12.32 10.25 43.69
CA ALA A 30 -12.17 8.86 43.32
C ALA A 30 -11.23 8.75 42.10
N PRO A 31 -10.33 7.74 42.03
CA PRO A 31 -9.32 7.66 41.01
C PRO A 31 -9.97 7.30 39.67
N VAL A 32 -10.08 8.32 38.81
CA VAL A 32 -10.24 8.14 37.36
C VAL A 32 -9.04 7.30 36.90
N HIS A 33 -9.26 6.01 36.68
CA HIS A 33 -8.29 5.15 36.02
C HIS A 33 -8.32 5.51 34.55
N GLY A 34 -7.55 6.55 34.21
CA GLY A 34 -7.31 6.98 32.86
C GLY A 34 -6.79 5.81 32.03
N THR A 35 -7.53 5.45 30.99
CA THR A 35 -6.97 4.80 29.82
C THR A 35 -5.92 5.75 29.25
N SER A 36 -4.67 5.55 29.62
CA SER A 36 -3.55 6.15 28.90
C SER A 36 -3.47 5.44 27.55
N LEU A 37 -4.20 5.95 26.57
CA LEU A 37 -3.91 5.69 25.17
C LEU A 37 -2.64 6.50 24.86
N GLU A 38 -1.50 5.82 24.71
CA GLU A 38 -0.35 6.46 24.10
C GLU A 38 -0.66 6.58 22.61
N LEU A 39 -1.26 7.70 22.24
CA LEU A 39 -1.49 8.09 20.86
C LEU A 39 -0.14 8.54 20.30
N LEU A 40 0.63 7.59 19.75
CA LEU A 40 1.82 7.93 18.99
C LEU A 40 1.39 8.71 17.75
N HIS A 41 1.59 10.02 17.77
CA HIS A 41 1.42 10.88 16.61
C HIS A 41 2.46 10.51 15.54
N ARG A 42 2.08 10.63 14.26
CA ARG A 42 2.93 10.51 13.04
C ARG A 42 4.08 11.55 12.97
N HIS A 43 4.38 12.20 14.10
CA HIS A 43 5.43 13.19 14.37
C HIS A 43 6.30 12.80 15.58
N HIS A 44 6.31 11.53 15.98
CA HIS A 44 7.34 11.03 16.90
C HIS A 44 8.72 11.35 16.29
N ASP A 45 9.69 11.79 17.09
CA ASP A 45 11.06 12.22 16.67
C ASP A 45 11.85 11.19 15.83
N ARG A 46 11.28 10.00 15.59
CA ARG A 46 11.76 9.01 14.61
C ARG A 46 11.44 9.36 13.16
N PHE A 47 10.42 10.19 12.91
CA PHE A 47 9.89 10.52 11.57
C PHE A 47 10.10 11.99 11.20
N THR A 48 10.86 12.73 12.02
CA THR A 48 11.38 14.06 11.68
C THR A 48 12.74 13.94 10.99
N GLY A 49 12.85 13.03 10.02
CA GLY A 49 14.05 12.91 9.22
C GLY A 49 14.30 14.21 8.47
N GLY A 50 15.51 14.75 8.60
CA GLY A 50 15.93 15.95 7.91
C GLY A 50 15.91 15.78 6.38
N GLU A 51 16.35 16.80 5.66
CA GLU A 51 16.47 16.81 4.20
C GLU A 51 17.23 15.58 3.62
N LEU A 52 18.27 15.11 4.32
CA LEU A 52 19.02 13.90 3.98
C LEU A 52 18.18 12.61 4.02
N ASP A 53 17.15 12.53 4.88
CA ASP A 53 16.28 11.36 4.99
C ASP A 53 15.32 11.25 3.78
N ARG A 54 14.94 12.40 3.19
CA ARG A 54 14.05 12.45 2.02
C ARG A 54 14.75 12.01 0.74
N VAL A 55 16.01 12.40 0.56
CA VAL A 55 16.82 11.98 -0.60
C VAL A 55 17.10 10.48 -0.54
N GLU A 56 17.41 9.95 0.64
CA GLU A 56 17.66 8.52 0.79
C GLU A 56 16.38 7.69 0.61
N ALA A 57 15.25 8.16 1.14
CA ALA A 57 13.93 7.60 0.84
C ALA A 57 13.65 7.56 -0.67
N PHE A 58 13.96 8.66 -1.38
CA PHE A 58 13.78 8.74 -2.82
C PHE A 58 14.62 7.69 -3.57
N LYS A 59 15.92 7.64 -3.28
CA LYS A 59 16.81 6.60 -3.83
C LYS A 59 16.29 5.19 -3.55
N GLY A 60 15.80 4.97 -2.34
CA GLY A 60 15.25 3.69 -1.91
C GLY A 60 14.12 3.19 -2.81
N PHE A 61 13.16 4.05 -3.17
CA PHE A 61 12.08 3.60 -4.07
C PHE A 61 12.52 3.53 -5.53
N VAL A 62 13.42 4.40 -6.01
CA VAL A 62 13.96 4.28 -7.38
C VAL A 62 14.69 2.94 -7.56
N GLN A 63 15.43 2.52 -6.54
CA GLN A 63 16.08 1.21 -6.52
C GLN A 63 15.06 0.06 -6.52
N ARG A 64 14.00 0.15 -5.70
CA ARG A 64 12.92 -0.86 -5.69
C ARG A 64 12.19 -0.94 -7.03
N ASP A 65 11.92 0.20 -7.67
CA ASP A 65 11.33 0.23 -9.00
C ASP A 65 12.23 -0.47 -10.04
N SER A 66 13.56 -0.27 -9.97
CA SER A 66 14.53 -0.93 -10.86
C SER A 66 14.46 -2.45 -10.75
N VAL A 67 14.44 -2.95 -9.52
CA VAL A 67 14.28 -4.37 -9.20
C VAL A 67 12.95 -4.90 -9.72
N ARG A 68 11.87 -4.18 -9.42
CA ARG A 68 10.51 -4.56 -9.82
C ARG A 68 10.38 -4.72 -11.33
N ARG A 69 11.00 -3.84 -12.11
CA ARG A 69 11.03 -3.94 -13.58
C ARG A 69 11.73 -5.19 -14.09
N LEU A 70 12.82 -5.61 -13.44
CA LEU A 70 13.50 -6.86 -13.78
C LEU A 70 12.57 -8.07 -13.58
N GLN A 71 11.80 -8.07 -12.49
CA GLN A 71 10.81 -9.12 -12.22
C GLN A 71 9.66 -9.10 -13.24
N ILE A 72 9.15 -7.92 -13.59
CA ILE A 72 8.11 -7.78 -14.62
C ILE A 72 8.58 -8.41 -15.94
N ASN A 73 9.78 -8.04 -16.40
CA ASN A 73 10.35 -8.56 -17.64
C ASN A 73 10.58 -10.09 -17.60
N GLN A 74 10.97 -10.64 -16.45
CA GLN A 74 11.13 -12.10 -16.29
C GLN A 74 9.79 -12.85 -16.39
N ARG A 75 8.71 -12.29 -15.82
CA ARG A 75 7.39 -12.94 -15.82
C ARG A 75 6.69 -12.89 -17.18
N LEU A 76 6.91 -11.86 -17.97
CA LEU A 76 6.31 -11.74 -19.30
C LEU A 76 6.77 -12.83 -20.28
N GLY A 77 7.99 -13.36 -20.11
CA GLY A 77 8.48 -14.48 -20.91
C GLY A 77 7.84 -15.84 -20.58
N ILE A 78 6.96 -15.91 -19.58
CA ILE A 78 6.42 -17.17 -19.02
C ILE A 78 4.91 -17.34 -19.28
N SER A 79 4.20 -16.32 -19.77
CA SER A 79 2.73 -16.37 -19.82
C SER A 79 2.19 -17.41 -20.80
N ALA A 80 1.60 -18.46 -20.24
CA ALA A 80 0.86 -19.51 -20.91
C ALA A 80 -0.59 -19.07 -21.21
N ASP A 81 -1.16 -19.66 -22.26
CA ASP A 81 -2.54 -19.57 -22.76
C ASP A 81 -3.58 -19.31 -21.64
N TYR A 82 -3.87 -18.03 -21.37
CA TYR A 82 -4.82 -17.63 -20.32
C TYR A 82 -6.23 -17.66 -20.88
N ASP A 83 -7.08 -18.51 -20.31
CA ASP A 83 -8.48 -18.63 -20.73
C ASP A 83 -9.27 -17.37 -20.32
N ASN A 84 -9.40 -16.44 -21.26
CA ASN A 84 -10.23 -15.22 -21.14
C ASN A 84 -11.74 -15.52 -21.00
N ARG A 85 -12.17 -16.79 -20.96
CA ARG A 85 -13.59 -17.19 -20.89
C ARG A 85 -14.15 -17.25 -19.46
N ARG A 86 -13.87 -16.27 -18.61
CA ARG A 86 -14.69 -16.08 -17.40
C ARG A 86 -15.81 -15.10 -17.71
N LYS A 87 -17.04 -15.63 -17.77
CA LYS A 87 -18.25 -14.82 -17.85
C LYS A 87 -18.29 -13.87 -16.66
N ALA A 88 -18.25 -12.56 -16.95
CA ALA A 88 -18.58 -11.54 -15.99
C ALA A 88 -19.95 -11.85 -15.38
N THR A 89 -20.04 -11.79 -14.06
CA THR A 89 -21.34 -11.87 -13.39
C THR A 89 -21.87 -10.43 -13.34
N GLU A 90 -22.99 -10.16 -14.01
CA GLU A 90 -23.70 -8.89 -13.85
C GLU A 90 -24.19 -8.81 -12.39
N THR A 91 -23.47 -8.06 -11.58
CA THR A 91 -23.87 -7.67 -10.24
C THR A 91 -24.11 -6.17 -10.25
N GLU A 92 -25.15 -5.72 -9.54
CA GLU A 92 -25.41 -4.30 -9.32
C GLU A 92 -24.14 -3.58 -8.83
N PRO A 93 -23.89 -2.33 -9.28
CA PRO A 93 -22.72 -1.57 -8.87
C PRO A 93 -22.60 -1.55 -7.35
N SER A 94 -21.49 -2.05 -6.82
CA SER A 94 -21.23 -1.97 -5.40
C SER A 94 -20.55 -0.66 -5.06
N GLU A 95 -21.00 -0.01 -4.00
CA GLU A 95 -20.41 1.23 -3.49
C GLU A 95 -19.34 0.89 -2.44
N VAL A 96 -18.29 0.17 -2.81
CA VAL A 96 -17.16 -0.12 -1.92
C VAL A 96 -16.03 0.85 -2.19
N GLU A 97 -15.51 1.47 -1.13
CA GLU A 97 -14.42 2.44 -1.18
C GLU A 97 -13.38 2.13 -0.10
N MET A 98 -12.12 2.21 -0.48
CA MET A 98 -10.97 2.06 0.40
C MET A 98 -10.09 3.30 0.26
N PRO A 99 -9.88 4.08 1.34
CA PRO A 99 -8.96 5.21 1.30
C PRO A 99 -7.53 4.71 1.14
N LEU A 100 -6.77 5.41 0.30
CA LEU A 100 -5.37 5.16 0.03
C LEU A 100 -4.54 6.34 0.52
N LEU A 101 -3.41 6.04 1.17
CA LEU A 101 -2.46 7.04 1.66
C LEU A 101 -1.13 6.93 0.92
N THR A 102 -0.53 8.06 0.56
CA THR A 102 0.84 8.08 0.05
C THR A 102 1.82 7.54 1.10
N GLY A 103 2.65 6.59 0.70
CA GLY A 103 3.74 6.04 1.51
C GLY A 103 4.97 6.96 1.61
N ARG A 104 4.95 8.13 0.95
CA ARG A 104 6.14 8.99 0.80
C ARG A 104 6.80 9.34 2.14
N ASP A 105 5.99 9.64 3.14
CA ASP A 105 6.47 9.97 4.50
C ASP A 105 7.05 8.77 5.26
N MET A 106 6.83 7.55 4.78
CA MET A 106 7.43 6.32 5.29
C MET A 106 8.67 5.93 4.48
N GLY A 107 9.09 6.77 3.53
CA GLY A 107 10.19 6.49 2.60
C GLY A 107 9.81 5.54 1.46
N ILE A 108 8.51 5.49 1.11
CA ILE A 108 7.97 4.53 0.16
C ILE A 108 7.20 5.25 -0.95
N GLY A 109 7.46 4.89 -2.21
CA GLY A 109 6.82 5.52 -3.38
C GLY A 109 5.42 4.98 -3.71
N GLU A 110 4.91 4.02 -2.94
CA GLU A 110 3.63 3.33 -3.16
C GLU A 110 2.48 3.95 -2.36
N TYR A 111 1.26 3.58 -2.72
CA TYR A 111 0.05 3.96 -1.99
C TYR A 111 -0.43 2.79 -1.11
N PHE A 112 -0.77 3.10 0.13
CA PHE A 112 -1.13 2.11 1.14
C PHE A 112 -2.60 2.18 1.52
N VAL A 113 -3.19 1.00 1.76
CA VAL A 113 -4.53 0.83 2.29
C VAL A 113 -4.47 0.16 3.65
N GLU A 114 -5.28 0.65 4.60
CA GLU A 114 -5.56 -0.09 5.82
C GLU A 114 -6.75 -1.02 5.59
N VAL A 115 -6.53 -2.33 5.75
CA VAL A 115 -7.60 -3.33 5.67
C VAL A 115 -7.74 -4.09 6.99
N LYS A 116 -8.96 -4.53 7.29
CA LYS A 116 -9.24 -5.40 8.45
C LYS A 116 -9.40 -6.84 7.99
N VAL A 117 -8.45 -7.68 8.35
CA VAL A 117 -8.44 -9.11 8.00
C VAL A 117 -8.88 -9.95 9.19
N GLY A 118 -9.75 -10.92 8.97
CA GLY A 118 -10.18 -11.89 9.97
C GLY A 118 -11.42 -11.53 10.78
N SER A 119 -11.74 -12.40 11.74
CA SER A 119 -12.86 -12.26 12.67
C SER A 119 -12.45 -12.63 14.10
N PRO A 120 -12.30 -11.66 15.03
CA PRO A 120 -12.42 -10.21 14.83
C PRO A 120 -11.36 -9.67 13.87
N GLY A 121 -11.67 -8.56 13.19
CA GLY A 121 -10.79 -7.96 12.18
C GLY A 121 -9.53 -7.36 12.80
N GLN A 122 -8.37 -7.81 12.31
CA GLN A 122 -7.04 -7.32 12.63
C GLN A 122 -6.61 -6.33 11.55
N ARG A 123 -6.12 -5.15 11.95
CA ARG A 123 -5.70 -4.10 11.01
C ARG A 123 -4.33 -4.41 10.43
N VAL A 124 -4.19 -4.32 9.12
CA VAL A 124 -2.92 -4.46 8.39
C VAL A 124 -2.84 -3.36 7.33
N TRP A 125 -1.65 -2.79 7.15
CA TRP A 125 -1.35 -1.79 6.14
C TRP A 125 -0.71 -2.44 4.93
N LEU A 126 -1.29 -2.28 3.75
CA LEU A 126 -0.85 -3.00 2.56
C LEU A 126 -0.60 -2.03 1.40
N ALA A 127 0.50 -2.21 0.67
CA ALA A 127 0.72 -1.50 -0.60
C ALA A 127 -0.31 -1.98 -1.64
N ALA A 128 -1.01 -1.05 -2.28
CA ALA A 128 -2.00 -1.33 -3.30
C ALA A 128 -1.31 -1.50 -4.67
N ASP A 129 -1.23 -2.73 -5.16
CA ASP A 129 -0.29 -3.10 -6.22
C ASP A 129 -0.96 -3.82 -7.40
N THR A 130 -1.12 -3.12 -8.53
CA THR A 130 -1.65 -3.71 -9.78
C THR A 130 -0.73 -4.69 -10.49
N GLY A 131 0.58 -4.68 -10.21
CA GLY A 131 1.51 -5.66 -10.78
C GLY A 131 1.73 -6.90 -9.92
N SER A 132 0.93 -7.09 -8.86
CA SER A 132 0.92 -8.30 -8.04
C SER A 132 -0.49 -8.89 -7.96
N GLU A 133 -0.63 -10.16 -8.31
CA GLU A 133 -1.87 -10.94 -8.15
C GLU A 133 -2.06 -11.48 -6.73
N PHE A 134 -0.99 -11.53 -5.93
CA PHE A 134 -1.01 -12.18 -4.62
C PHE A 134 -1.10 -11.17 -3.48
N THR A 135 -2.15 -11.30 -2.65
CA THR A 135 -2.29 -10.54 -1.41
C THR A 135 -1.62 -11.29 -0.26
N TRP A 136 -0.65 -10.66 0.39
CA TRP A 136 0.08 -11.24 1.52
C TRP A 136 0.46 -10.17 2.53
N PHE A 137 0.68 -10.61 3.77
CA PHE A 137 1.12 -9.75 4.84
C PHE A 137 1.87 -10.52 5.92
N ASN A 138 2.65 -9.78 6.70
CA ASN A 138 3.36 -10.33 7.84
C ASN A 138 2.40 -10.98 8.83
N ALA A 139 2.81 -12.15 9.29
CA ALA A 139 2.05 -12.96 10.22
C ALA A 139 2.93 -13.53 11.34
N VAL A 140 2.41 -13.49 12.57
CA VAL A 140 3.04 -14.13 13.72
C VAL A 140 2.24 -15.34 14.16
N MET A 141 2.90 -16.49 14.14
CA MET A 141 2.36 -17.74 14.64
C MET A 141 2.41 -17.77 16.17
N LYS A 142 1.45 -18.47 16.78
CA LYS A 142 1.44 -18.68 18.23
C LYS A 142 2.71 -19.45 18.60
N GLN A 143 3.60 -18.83 19.36
CA GLN A 143 4.76 -19.52 19.92
C GLN A 143 4.25 -20.67 20.80
N LYS A 144 4.63 -21.91 20.47
CA LYS A 144 4.52 -23.02 21.42
C LYS A 144 5.48 -22.66 22.55
N ASN A 145 4.97 -22.47 23.76
CA ASN A 145 5.82 -22.23 24.93
C ASN A 145 6.88 -23.33 24.99
N GLU A 146 8.13 -23.00 24.69
CA GLU A 146 9.25 -23.87 25.01
C GLU A 146 9.22 -24.09 26.52
N THR A 147 9.10 -25.35 26.92
CA THR A 147 9.20 -25.74 28.32
C THR A 147 10.55 -25.24 28.82
N PRO A 148 10.65 -24.57 29.98
CA PRO A 148 11.94 -24.06 30.43
C PRO A 148 12.89 -25.23 30.64
N HIS A 149 13.87 -25.40 29.75
CA HIS A 149 14.96 -26.34 29.95
C HIS A 149 15.60 -26.00 31.30
N LYS A 150 15.47 -26.91 32.27
CA LYS A 150 16.11 -26.83 33.59
C LYS A 150 17.62 -26.66 33.37
N ARG A 151 18.11 -25.42 33.41
CA ARG A 151 19.54 -25.13 33.46
C ARG A 151 20.11 -25.73 34.75
N HIS A 152 20.78 -26.87 34.64
CA HIS A 152 21.61 -27.43 35.70
C HIS A 152 22.65 -26.38 36.12
N LYS A 153 22.48 -25.82 37.33
CA LYS A 153 23.50 -24.99 37.98
C LYS A 153 24.73 -25.86 38.26
N LYS A 154 25.73 -25.82 37.38
CA LYS A 154 27.10 -26.24 37.74
C LYS A 154 27.63 -25.25 38.80
N LYS A 155 27.67 -25.68 40.07
CA LYS A 155 28.38 -24.99 41.14
C LYS A 155 29.87 -24.99 40.80
N ARG A 156 30.41 -23.83 40.39
CA ARG A 156 31.86 -23.59 40.34
C ARG A 156 32.28 -22.96 41.66
N ALA A 157 32.96 -23.73 42.50
CA ALA A 157 33.62 -23.23 43.70
C ALA A 157 34.72 -22.24 43.28
N ARG A 158 34.65 -20.99 43.76
CA ARG A 158 35.75 -20.02 43.65
C ARG A 158 36.32 -19.78 45.05
N ARG A 159 37.58 -20.20 45.19
CA ARG A 159 38.51 -19.95 46.31
C ARG A 159 38.53 -18.46 46.66
N ALA A 160 38.51 -18.20 47.96
CA ALA A 160 38.65 -16.89 48.56
C ALA A 160 40.07 -16.31 48.33
N LYS A 161 40.14 -15.03 47.97
CA LYS A 161 41.23 -14.14 48.38
C LYS A 161 40.62 -12.82 48.86
N LYS A 162 40.86 -12.54 50.14
CA LYS A 162 40.52 -11.31 50.86
C LYS A 162 41.35 -10.16 50.30
N HIS A 163 40.73 -9.03 49.97
CA HIS A 163 41.33 -7.72 50.19
C HIS A 163 40.25 -6.74 50.66
N HIS A 164 40.56 -6.07 51.77
CA HIS A 164 39.76 -5.05 52.43
C HIS A 164 39.70 -3.79 51.57
N HIS A 165 38.49 -3.25 51.34
CA HIS A 165 38.30 -1.80 51.31
C HIS A 165 36.90 -1.43 51.80
N LYS A 166 36.87 -0.59 52.84
CA LYS A 166 35.69 0.08 53.38
C LYS A 166 35.17 1.10 52.36
N GLY A 167 33.87 1.06 52.04
CA GLY A 167 33.21 2.05 51.20
C GLY A 167 31.69 2.03 51.44
N SER A 168 31.12 3.21 51.65
CA SER A 168 29.81 3.51 52.21
C SER A 168 28.60 2.79 51.62
N LYS A 169 27.67 2.41 52.52
CA LYS A 169 26.30 2.01 52.19
C LYS A 169 25.53 3.19 51.59
N LYS A 170 25.12 3.10 50.32
CA LYS A 170 23.98 3.84 49.77
C LYS A 170 22.88 2.85 49.43
N HIS A 171 21.77 2.90 50.17
CA HIS A 171 20.54 2.21 49.82
C HIS A 171 19.95 2.85 48.56
N SER A 172 20.16 2.23 47.39
CA SER A 172 19.31 2.50 46.22
C SER A 172 18.22 1.43 46.15
N LYS A 173 16.97 1.82 46.40
CA LYS A 173 15.80 1.01 46.09
C LYS A 173 15.70 0.90 44.57
N LYS A 174 16.25 -0.18 43.98
CA LYS A 174 15.93 -0.55 42.59
C LYS A 174 14.46 -0.97 42.54
N LYS A 175 13.57 -0.03 42.18
CA LYS A 175 12.23 -0.36 41.66
C LYS A 175 12.45 -1.25 40.44
N SER A 176 12.08 -2.52 40.54
CA SER A 176 12.00 -3.42 39.39
C SER A 176 10.95 -2.85 38.43
N LYS A 177 11.39 -2.32 37.29
CA LYS A 177 10.48 -1.99 36.18
C LYS A 177 9.94 -3.30 35.65
N SER A 178 8.65 -3.55 35.80
CA SER A 178 7.97 -4.64 35.08
C SER A 178 8.06 -4.33 33.59
N HIS A 179 8.82 -5.12 32.83
CA HIS A 179 8.70 -5.12 31.37
C HIS A 179 7.30 -5.65 31.03
N LYS A 180 6.38 -4.76 30.63
CA LYS A 180 5.17 -5.19 29.90
C LYS A 180 5.68 -5.96 28.68
N LYS A 181 5.30 -7.24 28.54
CA LYS A 181 5.52 -7.97 27.29
C LYS A 181 4.75 -7.23 26.19
N SER A 182 5.42 -6.81 25.13
CA SER A 182 4.78 -6.30 23.92
C SER A 182 3.84 -7.37 23.36
N ASP A 183 2.63 -6.99 22.91
CA ASP A 183 1.76 -7.92 22.18
C ASP A 183 2.43 -8.23 20.84
N PRO A 184 2.80 -9.49 20.55
CA PRO A 184 3.45 -9.85 19.29
C PRO A 184 2.54 -9.67 18.06
N CYS A 185 1.24 -9.39 18.27
CA CYS A 185 0.27 -9.13 17.21
C CYS A 185 -0.03 -7.63 17.04
N ASN A 186 0.72 -6.73 17.66
CA ASN A 186 0.55 -5.30 17.38
C ASN A 186 1.08 -4.99 15.98
N GLY A 187 0.21 -4.46 15.10
CA GLY A 187 0.52 -4.15 13.71
C GLY A 187 0.90 -5.34 12.81
N VAL A 188 0.74 -6.58 13.28
CA VAL A 188 1.07 -7.81 12.53
C VAL A 188 -0.08 -8.80 12.67
N PHE A 189 -0.41 -9.52 11.58
CA PHE A 189 -1.53 -10.44 11.59
C PHE A 189 -1.24 -11.68 12.44
N CYS A 190 -2.18 -12.08 13.30
CA CYS A 190 -2.09 -13.31 14.07
C CYS A 190 -3.20 -14.27 13.62
N PRO A 191 -2.90 -15.27 12.77
CA PRO A 191 -3.91 -16.17 12.21
C PRO A 191 -4.74 -16.88 13.29
N HIS A 192 -4.08 -17.27 14.39
CA HIS A 192 -4.70 -17.95 15.52
C HIS A 192 -5.68 -17.07 16.33
N LYS A 193 -5.69 -15.75 16.13
CA LYS A 193 -6.66 -14.82 16.73
C LYS A 193 -7.91 -14.61 15.84
N SER A 194 -7.89 -15.09 14.59
CA SER A 194 -9.03 -15.02 13.67
C SER A 194 -9.81 -16.34 13.65
N GLN A 195 -11.09 -16.28 13.97
CA GLN A 195 -12.01 -17.42 13.95
C GLN A 195 -12.41 -17.84 12.52
N SER A 196 -12.28 -16.93 11.55
CA SER A 196 -12.59 -17.19 10.15
C SER A 196 -11.37 -17.66 9.34
N PHE A 197 -10.17 -17.61 9.92
CA PHE A 197 -8.96 -18.09 9.27
C PHE A 197 -8.98 -19.60 9.07
N LYS A 198 -8.68 -20.04 7.86
CA LYS A 198 -8.47 -21.46 7.52
C LYS A 198 -7.17 -21.59 6.76
N SER A 199 -6.24 -22.39 7.28
CA SER A 199 -5.02 -22.71 6.54
C SER A 199 -5.36 -23.57 5.32
N VAL A 200 -4.76 -23.26 4.18
CA VAL A 200 -4.82 -24.14 3.00
C VAL A 200 -3.86 -25.30 3.24
N THR A 201 -4.35 -26.53 3.18
CA THR A 201 -3.50 -27.71 3.39
C THR A 201 -2.71 -28.05 2.12
N CYS A 202 -1.51 -28.58 2.29
CA CYS A 202 -0.61 -28.92 1.19
C CYS A 202 -1.19 -29.99 0.24
N SER A 203 -1.95 -30.93 0.77
CA SER A 203 -2.62 -31.95 -0.05
C SER A 203 -3.82 -31.45 -0.86
N SER A 204 -4.34 -30.26 -0.57
CA SER A 204 -5.53 -29.73 -1.22
C SER A 204 -5.29 -29.46 -2.71
N ARG A 205 -6.36 -29.61 -3.52
CA ARG A 205 -6.34 -29.17 -4.93
C ARG A 205 -5.97 -27.69 -5.05
N LYS A 206 -6.42 -26.87 -4.09
CA LYS A 206 -6.09 -25.46 -4.03
C LYS A 206 -4.57 -25.24 -3.99
N CYS A 207 -3.84 -25.92 -3.11
CA CYS A 207 -2.38 -25.83 -3.06
C CYS A 207 -1.71 -26.36 -4.34
N LYS A 208 -2.14 -27.53 -4.81
CA LYS A 208 -1.48 -28.27 -5.90
C LYS A 208 -1.73 -27.72 -7.30
N VAL A 209 -2.84 -27.01 -7.49
CA VAL A 209 -3.32 -26.60 -8.82
C VAL A 209 -3.72 -25.14 -8.83
N ASP A 210 -4.60 -24.72 -7.93
CA ASP A 210 -5.17 -23.37 -8.05
C ASP A 210 -4.19 -22.26 -7.64
N LEU A 211 -3.20 -22.57 -6.81
CA LEU A 211 -2.19 -21.64 -6.31
C LEU A 211 -0.80 -21.82 -6.95
N SER A 212 -0.66 -22.67 -7.97
CA SER A 212 0.65 -22.88 -8.64
C SER A 212 1.21 -21.58 -9.19
N GLU A 213 0.35 -20.80 -9.85
CA GLU A 213 0.68 -19.48 -10.42
C GLU A 213 0.94 -18.42 -9.34
N LEU A 214 0.59 -18.71 -8.08
CA LEU A 214 0.84 -17.85 -6.92
C LEU A 214 2.04 -18.34 -6.09
N PHE A 215 2.98 -19.08 -6.69
CA PHE A 215 4.23 -19.52 -6.05
C PHE A 215 4.03 -20.56 -4.94
N SER A 216 3.00 -21.41 -5.05
CA SER A 216 2.80 -22.48 -4.09
C SER A 216 3.88 -23.57 -4.15
N LEU A 217 4.32 -24.00 -2.96
CA LEU A 217 5.20 -25.14 -2.79
C LEU A 217 4.35 -26.36 -2.48
N THR A 218 4.25 -27.27 -3.45
CA THR A 218 3.36 -28.44 -3.38
C THR A 218 4.00 -29.66 -2.73
N SER A 219 5.30 -29.58 -2.41
CA SER A 219 6.06 -30.64 -1.74
C SER A 219 6.16 -30.32 -0.25
N CYS A 220 5.56 -31.16 0.58
CA CYS A 220 5.51 -30.97 2.03
C CYS A 220 5.80 -32.27 2.77
N PRO A 221 6.36 -32.20 4.00
CA PRO A 221 6.60 -33.37 4.83
C PRO A 221 5.32 -34.18 5.12
N ASN A 222 4.19 -33.50 5.39
CA ASN A 222 2.90 -34.14 5.64
C ASN A 222 1.77 -33.54 4.77
N PRO A 223 0.79 -34.35 4.33
CA PRO A 223 -0.38 -33.89 3.57
C PRO A 223 -1.21 -32.78 4.26
N SER A 224 -1.22 -32.76 5.59
CA SER A 224 -1.99 -31.81 6.41
C SER A 224 -1.22 -30.56 6.77
N ASP A 225 0.07 -30.47 6.41
CA ASP A 225 0.87 -29.27 6.65
C ASP A 225 0.29 -28.09 5.86
N PRO A 226 0.48 -26.84 6.34
CA PRO A 226 0.13 -25.66 5.58
C PRO A 226 0.79 -25.65 4.20
N CYS A 227 0.06 -25.23 3.17
CA CYS A 227 0.60 -24.98 1.84
C CYS A 227 1.55 -23.79 1.92
N LEU A 228 2.82 -24.01 1.65
CA LEU A 228 3.83 -22.95 1.72
C LEU A 228 3.90 -22.16 0.42
N TYR A 229 4.44 -20.95 0.47
CA TYR A 229 4.92 -20.22 -0.70
C TYR A 229 6.32 -19.66 -0.46
N ASP A 230 7.03 -19.47 -1.55
CA ASP A 230 8.28 -18.72 -1.62
C ASP A 230 8.20 -17.78 -2.82
N ILE A 231 8.06 -16.49 -2.55
CA ILE A 231 8.06 -15.47 -3.59
C ILE A 231 9.41 -14.81 -3.55
N SER A 232 10.23 -15.15 -4.54
CA SER A 232 11.52 -14.51 -4.77
C SER A 232 11.36 -13.33 -5.73
N TYR A 233 12.01 -12.23 -5.40
CA TYR A 233 12.04 -10.99 -6.17
C TYR A 233 13.39 -10.88 -6.89
N ALA A 234 13.45 -10.05 -7.94
CA ALA A 234 14.65 -9.92 -8.76
C ALA A 234 15.84 -9.24 -8.04
N ASP A 235 15.63 -8.62 -6.87
CA ASP A 235 16.69 -8.10 -5.99
C ASP A 235 17.33 -9.19 -5.13
N GLY A 236 16.83 -10.42 -5.21
CA GLY A 236 17.23 -11.51 -4.34
C GLY A 236 16.48 -11.53 -3.01
N SER A 237 15.58 -10.57 -2.75
CA SER A 237 14.70 -10.66 -1.59
C SER A 237 13.67 -11.78 -1.78
N SER A 238 13.21 -12.37 -0.68
CA SER A 238 12.17 -13.40 -0.73
C SER A 238 11.20 -13.26 0.43
N ALA A 239 9.91 -13.40 0.13
CA ALA A 239 8.83 -13.51 1.10
C ALA A 239 8.40 -14.97 1.23
N ARG A 240 8.55 -15.53 2.43
CA ARG A 240 8.21 -16.93 2.73
C ARG A 240 7.13 -17.03 3.78
N GLY A 241 6.18 -17.91 3.52
CA GLY A 241 5.03 -18.06 4.39
C GLY A 241 4.16 -19.24 4.00
N PHE A 242 2.90 -19.17 4.41
CA PHE A 242 1.90 -20.16 4.08
C PHE A 242 0.58 -19.53 3.71
N PHE A 243 -0.17 -20.23 2.86
CA PHE A 243 -1.49 -19.77 2.43
C PHE A 243 -2.56 -20.04 3.47
N GLY A 244 -3.49 -19.11 3.54
CA GLY A 244 -4.76 -19.26 4.21
C GLY A 244 -5.89 -18.66 3.40
N THR A 245 -7.11 -18.88 3.88
CA THR A 245 -8.27 -18.11 3.50
C THR A 245 -8.84 -17.43 4.72
N ASP A 246 -9.24 -16.17 4.59
CA ASP A 246 -9.93 -15.44 5.65
C ASP A 246 -10.95 -14.44 5.07
N SER A 247 -11.55 -13.62 5.92
CA SER A 247 -12.41 -12.50 5.51
C SER A 247 -11.66 -11.17 5.50
N ILE A 248 -11.89 -10.34 4.49
CA ILE A 248 -11.48 -8.93 4.48
C ILE A 248 -12.72 -8.06 4.71
N THR A 249 -12.67 -7.15 5.67
CA THR A 249 -13.74 -6.18 5.91
C THR A 249 -13.49 -4.94 5.06
N LEU A 250 -14.47 -4.61 4.23
CA LEU A 250 -14.48 -3.49 3.30
C LEU A 250 -15.52 -2.48 3.75
N ASN A 251 -15.26 -1.20 3.47
CA ASN A 251 -16.17 -0.11 3.81
C ASN A 251 -17.04 0.21 2.60
N ARG A 252 -18.35 0.33 2.82
CA ARG A 252 -19.25 0.92 1.85
C ARG A 252 -19.30 2.43 2.01
N VAL A 253 -19.60 3.14 0.92
CA VAL A 253 -19.74 4.60 0.89
C VAL A 253 -20.81 5.08 1.88
N ASN A 254 -21.88 4.30 2.07
CA ASN A 254 -22.93 4.58 3.06
C ASN A 254 -22.54 4.33 4.53
N GLY A 255 -21.26 4.07 4.82
CA GLY A 255 -20.73 3.84 6.15
C GLY A 255 -20.95 2.43 6.72
N LYS A 256 -21.62 1.53 5.98
CA LYS A 256 -21.76 0.12 6.39
C LYS A 256 -20.47 -0.64 6.13
N HIS A 257 -20.16 -1.58 7.02
CA HIS A 257 -19.08 -2.54 6.81
C HIS A 257 -19.61 -3.82 6.18
N GLU A 258 -18.87 -4.35 5.21
CA GLU A 258 -19.18 -5.61 4.58
C GLU A 258 -17.95 -6.52 4.53
N LYS A 259 -18.15 -7.83 4.70
CA LYS A 259 -17.05 -8.81 4.63
C LYS A 259 -17.02 -9.50 3.28
N LEU A 260 -15.87 -9.45 2.63
CA LEU A 260 -15.51 -10.35 1.55
C LEU A 260 -14.94 -11.63 2.18
N HIS A 261 -15.60 -12.76 2.01
CA HIS A 261 -15.24 -14.03 2.65
C HIS A 261 -14.39 -14.91 1.73
N ASN A 262 -13.67 -15.85 2.33
CA ASN A 262 -12.85 -16.85 1.62
C ASN A 262 -11.81 -16.22 0.67
N VAL A 263 -11.27 -15.06 1.07
CA VAL A 263 -10.19 -14.40 0.35
C VAL A 263 -8.90 -15.17 0.59
N THR A 264 -8.21 -15.55 -0.48
CA THR A 264 -6.88 -16.18 -0.40
C THR A 264 -5.87 -15.14 0.06
N VAL A 265 -5.11 -15.45 1.10
CA VAL A 265 -4.10 -14.56 1.66
C VAL A 265 -2.82 -15.33 2.01
N GLY A 266 -1.68 -14.65 1.88
CA GLY A 266 -0.38 -15.12 2.37
C GLY A 266 -0.09 -14.64 3.79
N CYS A 267 0.26 -15.58 4.67
CA CYS A 267 0.80 -15.30 6.00
C CYS A 267 2.33 -15.39 5.93
N THR A 268 3.00 -14.27 5.67
CA THR A 268 4.47 -14.20 5.57
C THR A 268 5.08 -14.27 6.96
N THR A 269 5.93 -15.26 7.20
CA THR A 269 6.61 -15.46 8.49
C THR A 269 8.08 -15.10 8.44
N GLU A 270 8.64 -15.01 7.24
CA GLU A 270 10.06 -14.73 7.01
C GLU A 270 10.20 -13.86 5.75
N MET A 271 11.02 -12.82 5.89
CA MET A 271 11.50 -12.00 4.77
C MET A 271 13.02 -12.15 4.75
N LEU A 272 13.55 -12.57 3.61
CA LEU A 272 14.99 -12.67 3.36
C LEU A 272 15.42 -11.51 2.49
N ASP A 273 16.52 -10.86 2.88
CA ASP A 273 17.23 -9.84 2.09
C ASP A 273 16.33 -8.70 1.51
N GLY A 274 15.17 -8.46 2.14
CA GLY A 274 14.17 -7.46 1.74
C GLY A 274 13.78 -6.51 2.87
N VAL A 275 12.86 -5.58 2.60
CA VAL A 275 12.35 -4.65 3.62
C VAL A 275 11.66 -5.45 4.72
N ASN A 276 12.09 -5.25 5.97
CA ASN A 276 11.40 -5.80 7.12
C ASN A 276 10.09 -5.05 7.33
N PHE A 277 9.01 -5.64 6.80
CA PHE A 277 7.65 -5.20 7.01
C PHE A 277 7.36 -5.10 8.53
N ASN A 278 6.77 -3.98 8.96
CA ASN A 278 6.53 -3.61 10.35
C ASN A 278 5.06 -3.15 10.54
N GLU A 279 4.73 -2.48 11.64
CA GLU A 279 3.35 -2.02 11.89
C GLU A 279 2.83 -1.03 10.82
N GLU A 280 3.73 -0.39 10.08
CA GLU A 280 3.47 0.67 9.10
C GLU A 280 3.52 0.14 7.65
N THR A 281 4.22 -0.97 7.44
CA THR A 281 4.32 -1.69 6.16
C THR A 281 4.02 -3.15 6.43
N GLY A 282 2.77 -3.56 6.24
CA GLY A 282 2.31 -4.91 6.60
C GLY A 282 2.43 -5.93 5.49
N GLY A 283 2.53 -5.52 4.22
CA GLY A 283 2.61 -6.39 3.05
C GLY A 283 2.00 -5.75 1.79
N ILE A 284 1.44 -6.58 0.91
CA ILE A 284 0.89 -6.18 -0.39
C ILE A 284 -0.58 -6.60 -0.50
N LEU A 285 -1.44 -5.67 -0.95
CA LEU A 285 -2.78 -5.94 -1.47
C LEU A 285 -2.63 -6.07 -2.99
N GLY A 286 -2.61 -7.31 -3.45
CA GLY A 286 -2.49 -7.61 -4.87
C GLY A 286 -3.76 -7.19 -5.62
N LEU A 287 -3.62 -6.19 -6.48
CA LEU A 287 -4.64 -5.69 -7.38
C LEU A 287 -4.50 -6.28 -8.78
N GLY A 288 -3.60 -7.22 -9.03
CA GLY A 288 -3.49 -7.97 -10.28
C GLY A 288 -4.65 -8.97 -10.48
N TYR A 289 -5.08 -9.13 -11.73
CA TYR A 289 -6.18 -10.03 -12.07
C TYR A 289 -5.66 -11.44 -12.34
N ALA A 290 -5.90 -12.36 -11.40
CA ALA A 290 -5.59 -13.78 -11.54
C ALA A 290 -6.63 -14.63 -10.80
N LYS A 291 -6.67 -15.93 -11.08
CA LYS A 291 -7.52 -16.86 -10.33
C LYS A 291 -7.22 -16.79 -8.83
N ASP A 292 -8.27 -16.77 -8.01
CA ASP A 292 -8.16 -16.72 -6.54
C ASP A 292 -7.51 -15.44 -5.97
N SER A 293 -7.20 -14.44 -6.82
CA SER A 293 -6.70 -13.12 -6.38
C SER A 293 -7.78 -12.32 -5.65
N PHE A 294 -7.37 -11.25 -4.96
CA PHE A 294 -8.31 -10.34 -4.30
C PHE A 294 -9.32 -9.75 -5.30
N ILE A 295 -8.84 -9.33 -6.49
CA ILE A 295 -9.70 -8.77 -7.53
C ILE A 295 -10.66 -9.81 -8.11
N ASP A 296 -10.25 -11.08 -8.30
CA ASP A 296 -11.15 -12.15 -8.72
C ASP A 296 -12.26 -12.41 -7.69
N LYS A 297 -11.91 -12.46 -6.38
CA LYS A 297 -12.89 -12.63 -5.30
C LYS A 297 -13.82 -11.42 -5.17
N ALA A 298 -13.26 -10.21 -5.23
CA ALA A 298 -14.04 -8.98 -5.20
C ALA A 298 -14.98 -8.91 -6.41
N GLY A 299 -14.48 -9.28 -7.59
CA GLY A 299 -15.21 -9.27 -8.85
C GLY A 299 -16.46 -10.15 -8.82
N GLY A 300 -16.36 -11.35 -8.24
CA GLY A 300 -17.51 -12.25 -8.07
C GLY A 300 -18.59 -11.74 -7.12
N LYS A 301 -18.32 -10.69 -6.34
CA LYS A 301 -19.25 -10.13 -5.35
C LYS A 301 -19.74 -8.73 -5.70
N TYR A 302 -18.86 -7.90 -6.23
CA TYR A 302 -19.07 -6.47 -6.41
C TYR A 302 -19.14 -6.06 -7.88
N GLY A 303 -18.75 -6.94 -8.80
CA GLY A 303 -18.70 -6.69 -10.23
C GLY A 303 -17.26 -6.68 -10.74
N SER A 304 -17.07 -7.05 -12.00
CA SER A 304 -15.78 -7.25 -12.65
C SER A 304 -15.07 -5.95 -13.02
N GLN A 305 -15.07 -4.98 -12.12
CA GLN A 305 -14.49 -3.66 -12.31
C GLN A 305 -13.92 -3.11 -11.00
N PHE A 306 -12.76 -2.45 -11.08
CA PHE A 306 -12.23 -1.64 -10.00
C PHE A 306 -11.70 -0.32 -10.55
N SER A 307 -11.59 0.70 -9.69
CA SER A 307 -10.99 1.98 -10.08
C SER A 307 -10.18 2.58 -8.95
N TYR A 308 -9.18 3.39 -9.25
CA TYR A 308 -8.49 4.19 -8.24
C TYR A 308 -8.24 5.60 -8.75
N CYS A 309 -8.12 6.53 -7.82
CA CYS A 309 -7.69 7.90 -8.10
C CYS A 309 -6.56 8.25 -7.14
N LEU A 310 -5.38 8.51 -7.71
CA LEU A 310 -4.18 8.82 -6.95
C LEU A 310 -3.99 10.33 -6.86
N VAL A 311 -4.06 10.88 -5.65
CA VAL A 311 -3.68 12.26 -5.40
C VAL A 311 -2.17 12.39 -5.50
N ASP A 312 -1.69 13.62 -5.70
CA ASP A 312 -0.26 13.92 -5.69
C ASP A 312 0.44 13.32 -4.47
N HIS A 313 1.47 12.51 -4.70
CA HIS A 313 2.29 11.88 -3.66
C HIS A 313 2.96 12.87 -2.69
N LEU A 314 3.07 14.15 -3.05
CA LEU A 314 3.54 15.27 -2.21
C LEU A 314 2.43 15.94 -1.39
N SER A 315 1.16 15.56 -1.60
CA SER A 315 0.02 16.16 -0.92
C SER A 315 0.11 16.03 0.60
N HIS A 316 -0.51 16.98 1.29
CA HIS A 316 -0.73 16.88 2.72
C HIS A 316 -1.52 15.61 3.08
N ARG A 317 -1.24 15.12 4.29
CA ARG A 317 -1.74 13.86 4.86
C ARG A 317 -3.27 13.76 4.94
N ASP A 318 -3.95 14.89 4.92
CA ASP A 318 -5.40 15.00 5.04
C ASP A 318 -6.11 14.80 3.68
N VAL A 319 -5.34 14.75 2.59
CA VAL A 319 -5.83 14.44 1.25
C VAL A 319 -5.60 12.95 0.99
N SER A 320 -6.67 12.21 0.74
CA SER A 320 -6.61 10.77 0.52
C SER A 320 -6.89 10.45 -0.95
N SER A 321 -6.04 9.58 -1.51
CA SER A 321 -6.38 8.78 -2.68
C SER A 321 -7.50 7.80 -2.31
N TYR A 322 -8.07 7.11 -3.29
CA TYR A 322 -9.00 6.01 -3.00
C TYR A 322 -8.98 4.93 -4.08
N LEU A 323 -9.47 3.76 -3.69
CA LEU A 323 -9.72 2.58 -4.52
C LEU A 323 -11.18 2.18 -4.34
N THR A 324 -11.90 1.93 -5.43
CA THR A 324 -13.28 1.43 -5.42
C THR A 324 -13.41 0.10 -6.15
N LEU A 325 -14.44 -0.67 -5.77
CA LEU A 325 -14.78 -1.95 -6.38
C LEU A 325 -16.22 -1.89 -6.87
N GLY A 326 -16.51 -2.44 -8.06
CA GLY A 326 -17.87 -2.56 -8.57
C GLY A 326 -18.36 -1.38 -9.40
N GLY A 327 -17.45 -0.63 -10.02
CA GLY A 327 -17.76 0.41 -11.00
C GLY A 327 -18.33 1.72 -10.46
N TYR A 328 -18.56 1.82 -9.15
CA TYR A 328 -18.79 3.10 -8.49
C TYR A 328 -17.49 3.91 -8.38
N HIS A 329 -17.55 5.23 -8.62
CA HIS A 329 -16.49 6.16 -8.23
C HIS A 329 -17.09 7.49 -7.77
N ARG A 330 -16.48 8.11 -6.76
CA ARG A 330 -16.88 9.45 -6.27
C ARG A 330 -16.25 10.60 -7.05
N ALA A 331 -15.20 10.33 -7.85
CA ALA A 331 -14.45 11.35 -8.57
C ALA A 331 -15.34 12.26 -9.39
N LYS A 332 -15.23 13.56 -9.14
CA LYS A 332 -15.62 14.57 -10.12
C LYS A 332 -14.64 14.57 -11.29
N LEU A 333 -15.06 14.00 -12.41
CA LEU A 333 -14.29 14.02 -13.65
C LEU A 333 -14.25 15.45 -14.22
N MET A 334 -13.07 15.92 -14.58
CA MET A 334 -12.86 17.24 -15.18
C MET A 334 -13.00 17.22 -16.71
N ALA A 335 -12.98 16.03 -17.30
CA ALA A 335 -13.24 15.80 -18.71
C ALA A 335 -13.96 14.45 -18.89
N GLU A 336 -14.43 14.21 -20.11
CA GLU A 336 -14.97 12.90 -20.49
C GLU A 336 -13.91 11.81 -20.31
N MET A 337 -14.31 10.68 -19.71
CA MET A 337 -13.46 9.51 -19.57
C MET A 337 -13.09 8.96 -20.96
N LYS A 338 -11.79 8.82 -21.21
CA LYS A 338 -11.25 8.17 -22.38
C LYS A 338 -11.04 6.70 -22.08
N LYS A 339 -11.19 5.84 -23.09
CA LYS A 339 -11.08 4.38 -22.94
C LYS A 339 -10.16 3.81 -24.01
N THR A 340 -9.37 2.82 -23.63
CA THR A 340 -8.55 2.00 -24.51
C THR A 340 -8.73 0.54 -24.17
N ASP A 341 -8.39 -0.35 -25.10
CA ASP A 341 -8.39 -1.79 -24.86
C ASP A 341 -7.41 -2.15 -23.75
N LEU A 342 -7.88 -3.01 -22.84
CA LEU A 342 -7.08 -3.65 -21.80
C LEU A 342 -6.53 -4.97 -22.35
N VAL A 343 -5.21 -5.10 -22.37
CA VAL A 343 -4.54 -6.35 -22.69
C VAL A 343 -4.13 -7.04 -21.39
N LEU A 344 -4.80 -8.11 -21.03
CA LEU A 344 -4.50 -8.86 -19.82
C LEU A 344 -3.29 -9.78 -20.05
N PHE A 345 -2.21 -9.51 -19.32
CA PHE A 345 -1.06 -10.40 -19.17
C PHE A 345 -0.87 -10.70 -17.68
N PRO A 346 -1.72 -11.54 -17.07
CA PRO A 346 -1.76 -11.72 -15.62
C PRO A 346 -0.36 -11.87 -15.00
N PRO A 347 -0.02 -11.07 -13.96
CA PRO A 347 -0.90 -10.15 -13.23
C PRO A 347 -1.12 -8.76 -13.87
N PHE A 348 -0.43 -8.45 -14.96
CA PHE A 348 -0.26 -7.09 -15.49
C PHE A 348 -1.43 -6.59 -16.34
N TYR A 349 -1.66 -5.28 -16.25
CA TYR A 349 -2.62 -4.54 -17.06
C TYR A 349 -1.93 -3.83 -18.21
N GLY A 350 -1.92 -4.46 -19.38
CA GLY A 350 -1.36 -3.92 -20.60
C GLY A 350 -2.29 -2.91 -21.28
N VAL A 351 -1.69 -1.90 -21.90
CA VAL A 351 -2.34 -0.90 -22.74
C VAL A 351 -1.61 -0.78 -24.06
N ASN A 352 -2.36 -0.74 -25.17
CA ASN A 352 -1.79 -0.67 -26.52
C ASN A 352 -1.36 0.77 -26.85
N VAL A 353 -0.15 1.14 -26.44
CA VAL A 353 0.48 2.40 -26.85
C VAL A 353 0.83 2.31 -28.34
N VAL A 354 0.58 3.38 -29.10
CA VAL A 354 0.95 3.49 -30.52
C VAL A 354 2.02 4.56 -30.76
N GLY A 355 2.29 5.40 -29.76
CA GLY A 355 3.32 6.41 -29.83
C GLY A 355 3.29 7.37 -28.63
N ILE A 356 4.32 8.20 -28.54
CA ILE A 356 4.43 9.29 -27.57
C ILE A 356 4.64 10.59 -28.35
N SER A 357 3.93 11.65 -27.96
CA SER A 357 4.17 12.99 -28.47
C SER A 357 4.67 13.93 -27.38
N ILE A 358 5.56 14.84 -27.75
CA ILE A 358 6.01 15.95 -26.91
C ILE A 358 5.60 17.26 -27.58
N GLY A 359 4.76 18.04 -26.91
CA GLY A 359 4.06 19.17 -27.51
C GLY A 359 3.13 18.70 -28.64
N ASN A 360 3.39 19.17 -29.86
CA ASN A 360 2.64 18.79 -31.05
C ASN A 360 3.40 17.80 -31.95
N GLU A 361 4.56 17.32 -31.51
CA GLU A 361 5.42 16.44 -32.31
C GLU A 361 5.27 14.99 -31.86
N MET A 362 4.85 14.10 -32.77
CA MET A 362 4.89 12.66 -32.56
C MET A 362 6.34 12.17 -32.70
N LEU A 363 6.85 11.52 -31.66
CA LEU A 363 8.22 11.02 -31.66
C LEU A 363 8.36 9.79 -32.56
N LYS A 364 9.53 9.64 -33.17
CA LYS A 364 9.87 8.51 -34.04
C LYS A 364 10.29 7.30 -33.22
N ILE A 365 9.31 6.62 -32.61
CA ILE A 365 9.52 5.41 -31.83
C ILE A 365 9.14 4.20 -32.69
N PRO A 366 10.01 3.19 -32.85
CA PRO A 366 9.67 1.99 -33.61
C PRO A 366 8.44 1.28 -33.04
N SER A 367 7.50 0.89 -33.90
CA SER A 367 6.21 0.31 -33.44
C SER A 367 6.35 -1.01 -32.67
N HIS A 368 7.39 -1.80 -32.95
CA HIS A 368 7.64 -3.09 -32.28
C HIS A 368 7.89 -2.92 -30.78
N ILE A 369 8.34 -1.74 -30.33
CA ILE A 369 8.56 -1.42 -28.90
C ILE A 369 7.26 -1.50 -28.10
N TRP A 370 6.11 -1.31 -28.76
CA TRP A 370 4.80 -1.37 -28.14
C TRP A 370 4.08 -2.70 -28.38
N ASP A 371 4.67 -3.62 -29.15
CA ASP A 371 4.03 -4.88 -29.50
C ASP A 371 4.30 -5.95 -28.44
N PHE A 372 3.25 -6.30 -27.69
CA PHE A 372 3.30 -7.40 -26.72
C PHE A 372 3.70 -8.76 -27.34
N ASN A 373 3.43 -8.99 -28.63
CA ASN A 373 3.86 -10.22 -29.31
C ASN A 373 5.34 -10.17 -29.72
N GLY A 374 5.92 -8.98 -29.81
CA GLY A 374 7.29 -8.70 -30.22
C GLY A 374 8.28 -8.53 -29.06
N GLN A 375 7.93 -9.00 -27.86
CA GLN A 375 8.67 -8.75 -26.61
C GLN A 375 8.72 -7.27 -26.21
N GLY A 376 7.78 -6.45 -26.69
CA GLY A 376 7.56 -5.07 -26.27
C GLY A 376 6.29 -4.93 -25.41
N GLY A 377 5.71 -3.74 -25.41
CA GLY A 377 4.43 -3.44 -24.76
C GLY A 377 4.54 -2.38 -23.66
N ALA A 378 3.38 -1.98 -23.13
CA ALA A 378 3.29 -0.99 -22.07
C ALA A 378 2.24 -1.39 -21.03
N ILE A 379 2.60 -1.39 -19.75
CA ILE A 379 1.70 -1.73 -18.66
C ILE A 379 1.43 -0.51 -17.76
N VAL A 380 0.26 -0.49 -17.12
CA VAL A 380 -0.09 0.49 -16.07
C VAL A 380 0.16 -0.16 -14.72
N ASP A 381 1.02 0.44 -13.89
CA ASP A 381 1.41 -0.15 -12.61
C ASP A 381 1.42 0.84 -11.44
N SER A 382 0.50 0.67 -10.49
CA SER A 382 0.43 1.43 -9.23
C SER A 382 1.55 1.08 -8.24
N GLY A 383 2.14 -0.12 -8.36
CA GLY A 383 3.24 -0.60 -7.51
C GLY A 383 4.63 -0.14 -7.97
N THR A 384 4.74 0.51 -9.13
CA THR A 384 5.98 1.15 -9.59
C THR A 384 5.83 2.66 -9.46
N THR A 385 6.82 3.34 -8.89
CA THR A 385 6.75 4.80 -8.65
C THR A 385 6.93 5.60 -9.93
N LEU A 386 8.07 5.41 -10.61
CA LEU A 386 8.46 6.14 -11.82
C LEU A 386 8.01 5.43 -13.10
N THR A 387 7.75 6.23 -14.14
CA THR A 387 7.55 5.67 -15.48
C THR A 387 8.88 5.22 -16.05
N ALA A 388 8.88 4.06 -16.70
CA ALA A 388 10.07 3.49 -17.31
C ALA A 388 9.79 3.16 -18.78
N LEU A 389 10.71 3.54 -19.66
CA LEU A 389 10.57 3.34 -21.11
C LEU A 389 11.73 2.50 -21.64
N LEU A 390 11.45 1.60 -22.58
CA LEU A 390 12.49 0.91 -23.35
C LEU A 390 13.36 1.93 -24.10
N THR A 391 14.63 1.58 -24.33
CA THR A 391 15.64 2.51 -24.85
C THR A 391 15.19 3.28 -26.10
N PRO A 392 14.62 2.63 -27.14
CA PRO A 392 14.19 3.36 -28.35
C PRO A 392 12.99 4.29 -28.15
N ALA A 393 12.25 4.16 -27.05
CA ALA A 393 11.21 5.11 -26.65
C ALA A 393 11.77 6.18 -25.69
N TYR A 394 12.68 5.79 -24.80
CA TYR A 394 13.27 6.67 -23.78
C TYR A 394 14.11 7.79 -24.39
N GLU A 395 15.04 7.47 -25.28
CA GLU A 395 15.99 8.43 -25.86
C GLU A 395 15.30 9.64 -26.53
N PRO A 396 14.33 9.47 -27.45
CA PRO A 396 13.66 10.61 -28.08
C PRO A 396 12.78 11.40 -27.08
N VAL A 397 12.20 10.74 -26.07
CA VAL A 397 11.45 11.42 -24.99
C VAL A 397 12.38 12.28 -24.14
N PHE A 398 13.52 11.71 -23.75
CA PHE A 398 14.55 12.38 -22.96
C PHE A 398 15.08 13.61 -23.69
N GLU A 399 15.47 13.47 -24.97
CA GLU A 399 15.97 14.58 -25.78
C GLU A 399 14.95 15.72 -25.88
N ALA A 400 13.70 15.39 -26.19
CA ALA A 400 12.63 16.36 -26.36
C ALA A 400 12.29 17.10 -25.05
N LEU A 401 12.31 16.42 -23.91
CA LEU A 401 11.99 17.00 -22.59
C LEU A 401 13.16 17.77 -21.96
N THR A 402 14.41 17.42 -22.26
CA THR A 402 15.60 18.11 -21.72
C THR A 402 16.00 19.34 -22.54
N LYS A 403 15.61 19.42 -23.82
CA LYS A 403 15.88 20.57 -24.69
C LYS A 403 15.42 21.94 -24.14
N PRO A 404 14.20 22.10 -23.58
CA PRO A 404 13.77 23.35 -22.93
C PRO A 404 14.56 23.66 -21.65
N LEU A 405 15.19 22.65 -21.05
CA LEU A 405 15.95 22.73 -19.80
C LEU A 405 17.45 23.03 -20.04
N ALA A 406 17.85 23.47 -21.24
CA ALA A 406 19.25 23.75 -21.53
C ALA A 406 19.86 24.89 -20.68
N LYS A 407 19.03 25.74 -20.05
CA LYS A 407 19.47 26.91 -19.27
C LYS A 407 19.41 26.72 -17.75
N VAL A 408 18.76 25.67 -17.26
CA VAL A 408 18.72 25.41 -15.81
C VAL A 408 20.08 24.88 -15.35
N LYS A 409 20.41 25.14 -14.09
CA LYS A 409 21.66 24.66 -13.51
C LYS A 409 21.53 23.18 -13.16
N GLN A 410 22.19 22.33 -13.94
CA GLN A 410 22.20 20.88 -13.71
C GLN A 410 22.95 20.53 -12.41
N VAL A 411 22.49 19.47 -11.76
CA VAL A 411 23.15 18.84 -10.61
C VAL A 411 23.46 17.38 -10.96
N ILE A 412 24.28 16.73 -10.14
CA ILE A 412 24.70 15.33 -10.38
C ILE A 412 23.49 14.41 -10.15
N ALA A 413 22.85 13.95 -11.23
CA ALA A 413 21.61 13.17 -11.16
C ALA A 413 21.78 11.84 -10.42
N GLN A 414 22.97 11.25 -10.47
CA GLN A 414 23.32 10.00 -9.76
C GLN A 414 23.26 10.16 -8.23
N GLU A 415 23.29 11.38 -7.71
CA GLU A 415 23.04 11.65 -6.29
C GLU A 415 21.56 11.45 -5.89
N PHE A 416 20.67 11.15 -6.83
CA PHE A 416 19.24 10.93 -6.62
C PHE A 416 18.74 9.57 -7.13
N GLY A 417 19.66 8.60 -7.31
CA GLY A 417 19.32 7.25 -7.78
C GLY A 417 19.63 7.08 -9.26
N SER A 418 18.88 6.21 -9.96
CA SER A 418 19.06 5.94 -11.39
C SER A 418 18.34 6.97 -12.28
N LEU A 419 18.41 8.26 -11.92
CA LEU A 419 17.87 9.35 -12.71
C LEU A 419 18.96 9.92 -13.62
N ASP A 420 18.57 10.35 -14.82
CA ASP A 420 19.52 10.79 -15.84
C ASP A 420 19.63 12.32 -15.96
N PHE A 421 18.63 13.07 -15.49
CA PHE A 421 18.63 14.53 -15.56
C PHE A 421 18.01 15.17 -14.32
N CYS A 422 18.81 15.97 -13.60
CA CYS A 422 18.41 16.71 -12.41
C CYS A 422 18.97 18.13 -12.46
N PHE A 423 18.26 19.08 -11.86
CA PHE A 423 18.59 20.50 -11.89
C PHE A 423 18.06 21.26 -10.68
N GLU A 424 18.68 22.40 -10.40
CA GLU A 424 18.21 23.35 -9.39
C GLU A 424 16.93 24.03 -9.86
N ASN A 425 15.94 24.13 -8.97
CA ASN A 425 14.64 24.76 -9.24
C ASN A 425 14.76 26.26 -9.52
N GLU A 426 15.86 26.90 -9.14
CA GLU A 426 16.08 28.33 -9.40
C GLU A 426 16.12 28.62 -10.91
N GLY A 427 15.23 29.50 -11.36
CA GLY A 427 15.11 29.88 -12.78
C GLY A 427 14.33 28.88 -13.65
N PHE A 428 13.74 27.83 -13.06
CA PHE A 428 12.82 26.94 -13.75
C PHE A 428 11.39 27.52 -13.76
N ASP A 429 10.76 27.49 -14.94
CA ASP A 429 9.35 27.84 -15.12
C ASP A 429 8.64 26.65 -15.80
N GLU A 430 7.61 26.12 -15.16
CA GLU A 430 6.83 24.98 -15.67
C GLU A 430 6.19 25.28 -17.03
N ILE A 431 5.91 26.55 -17.34
CA ILE A 431 5.30 26.99 -18.60
C ILE A 431 6.17 26.64 -19.82
N VAL A 432 7.49 26.53 -19.65
CA VAL A 432 8.40 26.18 -20.75
C VAL A 432 8.37 24.69 -21.10
N MET A 433 7.76 23.85 -20.27
CA MET A 433 7.75 22.42 -20.49
C MET A 433 6.70 22.03 -21.53
N PRO A 434 7.08 21.31 -22.60
CA PRO A 434 6.13 20.78 -23.55
C PRO A 434 5.28 19.69 -22.89
N ARG A 435 4.02 19.56 -23.34
CA ARG A 435 3.11 18.51 -22.87
C ARG A 435 3.58 17.14 -23.34
N LEU A 436 3.68 16.19 -22.44
CA LEU A 436 3.86 14.78 -22.79
C LEU A 436 2.49 14.13 -23.01
N ALA A 437 2.36 13.29 -24.03
CA ALA A 437 1.15 12.49 -24.23
C ALA A 437 1.47 11.06 -24.69
N PHE A 438 0.84 10.09 -24.05
CA PHE A 438 0.75 8.71 -24.54
C PHE A 438 -0.45 8.59 -25.46
N HIS A 439 -0.24 8.04 -26.65
CA HIS A 439 -1.30 7.76 -27.62
C HIS A 439 -1.59 6.27 -27.59
N PHE A 440 -2.86 5.90 -27.43
CA PHE A 440 -3.31 4.52 -27.41
C PHE A 440 -4.05 4.14 -28.70
N SER A 441 -4.09 2.85 -29.00
CA SER A 441 -4.95 2.32 -30.05
C SER A 441 -6.41 2.72 -29.79
N GLY A 442 -7.17 2.99 -30.84
CA GLY A 442 -8.54 3.52 -30.71
C GLY A 442 -8.62 5.03 -30.48
N GLY A 443 -7.48 5.72 -30.43
CA GLY A 443 -7.40 7.19 -30.45
C GLY A 443 -7.50 7.86 -29.08
N ALA A 444 -7.55 7.09 -27.99
CA ALA A 444 -7.44 7.64 -26.65
C ALA A 444 -6.05 8.23 -26.42
N ARG A 445 -6.00 9.39 -25.75
CA ARG A 445 -4.78 10.15 -25.50
C ARG A 445 -4.71 10.50 -24.02
N PHE A 446 -3.63 10.11 -23.36
CA PHE A 446 -3.36 10.40 -21.96
C PHE A 446 -2.28 11.47 -21.82
N GLU A 447 -2.64 12.59 -21.17
CA GLU A 447 -1.75 13.73 -20.90
C GLU A 447 -1.56 13.89 -19.38
N PRO A 448 -0.47 13.37 -18.80
CA PRO A 448 -0.14 13.63 -17.41
C PRO A 448 0.28 15.10 -17.20
N PRO A 449 0.07 15.67 -16.00
CA PRO A 449 0.53 17.02 -15.68
C PRO A 449 2.07 17.09 -15.67
N VAL A 450 2.66 18.28 -15.86
CA VAL A 450 4.13 18.44 -15.95
C VAL A 450 4.83 17.91 -14.69
N LYS A 451 4.26 18.16 -13.52
CA LYS A 451 4.76 17.66 -12.23
C LYS A 451 4.87 16.12 -12.14
N SER A 452 4.22 15.38 -13.03
CA SER A 452 4.31 13.92 -13.10
C SER A 452 5.55 13.41 -13.83
N TYR A 453 6.21 14.25 -14.63
CA TYR A 453 7.48 13.92 -15.30
C TYR A 453 8.61 14.90 -14.98
N ILE A 454 8.34 16.04 -14.34
CA ILE A 454 9.34 16.89 -13.68
C ILE A 454 9.06 16.88 -12.17
N ILE A 455 9.78 16.03 -11.45
CA ILE A 455 9.47 15.63 -10.08
C ILE A 455 10.40 16.30 -9.06
N ASP A 456 9.87 16.60 -7.87
CA ASP A 456 10.66 17.09 -6.73
C ASP A 456 11.32 15.94 -5.96
N VAL A 457 12.65 15.90 -6.01
CA VAL A 457 13.47 14.84 -5.39
C VAL A 457 14.17 15.30 -4.10
N ALA A 458 14.44 16.59 -3.98
CA ALA A 458 15.00 17.24 -2.79
C ALA A 458 14.56 18.72 -2.74
N PRO A 459 14.72 19.43 -1.61
CA PRO A 459 14.49 20.86 -1.57
C PRO A 459 15.27 21.59 -2.67
N GLN A 460 14.57 22.38 -3.47
CA GLN A 460 15.14 23.11 -4.61
C GLN A 460 15.78 22.23 -5.71
N VAL A 461 15.55 20.92 -5.73
CA VAL A 461 16.05 20.03 -6.79
C VAL A 461 14.90 19.30 -7.47
N LYS A 462 14.84 19.44 -8.79
CA LYS A 462 13.89 18.75 -9.65
C LYS A 462 14.62 17.80 -10.60
N CYS A 463 13.96 16.74 -11.02
CA CYS A 463 14.51 15.81 -12.00
C CYS A 463 13.45 15.38 -13.01
N LEU A 464 13.92 14.88 -14.16
CA LEU A 464 13.07 14.14 -15.09
C LEU A 464 12.69 12.80 -14.44
N GLY A 465 11.39 12.59 -14.19
CA GLY A 465 10.82 11.43 -13.50
C GLY A 465 10.54 10.22 -14.41
N ILE A 466 11.29 10.08 -15.50
CA ILE A 466 11.20 8.96 -16.45
C ILE A 466 12.57 8.30 -16.47
N VAL A 467 12.60 6.97 -16.39
CA VAL A 467 13.84 6.19 -16.36
C VAL A 467 13.95 5.24 -17.55
N GLN A 468 15.18 4.92 -17.93
CA GLN A 468 15.47 4.01 -19.01
C GLN A 468 15.36 2.54 -18.57
N VAL A 469 14.81 1.71 -19.44
CA VAL A 469 14.98 0.26 -19.46
C VAL A 469 15.90 -0.09 -20.62
N MET A 470 17.07 -0.66 -20.30
CA MET A 470 18.09 -0.96 -21.31
C MET A 470 17.61 -2.03 -22.29
N GLY A 471 17.86 -1.79 -23.58
CA GLY A 471 17.52 -2.71 -24.67
C GLY A 471 16.17 -2.44 -25.32
N GLU A 472 15.80 -3.35 -26.21
CA GLU A 472 14.59 -3.28 -27.05
C GLU A 472 13.53 -4.33 -26.64
N ASN A 473 13.87 -5.22 -25.71
CA ASN A 473 13.00 -6.27 -25.20
C ASN A 473 12.61 -6.01 -23.75
N GLY A 474 11.37 -6.29 -23.40
CA GLY A 474 10.74 -6.04 -22.11
C GLY A 474 9.47 -5.22 -22.26
N VAL A 475 8.97 -4.66 -21.16
CA VAL A 475 7.83 -3.71 -21.23
C VAL A 475 8.21 -2.36 -20.68
N SER A 476 7.59 -1.34 -21.28
CA SER A 476 7.50 -0.03 -20.68
C SER A 476 6.46 -0.06 -19.55
N VAL A 477 6.64 0.77 -18.54
CA VAL A 477 5.76 0.85 -17.36
C VAL A 477 5.32 2.29 -17.17
N ILE A 478 4.01 2.53 -17.16
CA ILE A 478 3.41 3.80 -16.73
C ILE A 478 3.28 3.72 -15.21
N GLY A 479 4.20 4.35 -14.49
CA GLY A 479 4.27 4.33 -13.02
C GLY A 479 3.24 5.22 -12.33
N ASN A 480 3.12 5.09 -11.01
CA ASN A 480 2.06 5.70 -10.23
C ASN A 480 2.12 7.24 -10.17
N ILE A 481 3.30 7.87 -10.27
CA ILE A 481 3.41 9.34 -10.33
C ILE A 481 2.83 9.86 -11.64
N MET A 482 3.02 9.12 -12.73
CA MET A 482 2.45 9.47 -14.03
C MET A 482 0.93 9.43 -13.98
N GLN A 483 0.37 8.48 -13.22
CA GLN A 483 -1.07 8.24 -13.10
C GLN A 483 -1.81 9.23 -12.17
N GLN A 484 -1.11 10.10 -11.44
CA GLN A 484 -1.71 11.04 -10.48
C GLN A 484 -2.69 12.03 -11.14
N ASP A 485 -3.60 12.55 -10.33
CA ASP A 485 -4.66 13.49 -10.73
C ASP A 485 -5.57 12.96 -11.86
N HIS A 486 -5.68 11.64 -11.94
CA HIS A 486 -6.56 10.93 -12.85
C HIS A 486 -7.28 9.80 -12.12
N LEU A 487 -8.55 9.59 -12.46
CA LEU A 487 -9.25 8.35 -12.17
C LEU A 487 -8.82 7.32 -13.21
N TRP A 488 -8.42 6.14 -12.78
CA TRP A 488 -8.16 4.97 -13.62
C TRP A 488 -9.18 3.87 -13.31
N GLU A 489 -9.81 3.35 -14.35
CA GLU A 489 -10.89 2.36 -14.29
C GLU A 489 -10.48 1.12 -15.08
N PHE A 490 -10.55 -0.06 -14.47
CA PHE A 490 -10.24 -1.34 -15.11
C PHE A 490 -11.53 -2.15 -15.17
N ASP A 491 -12.09 -2.32 -16.38
CA ASP A 491 -13.32 -3.08 -16.63
C ASP A 491 -12.96 -4.39 -17.35
N PHE A 492 -12.98 -5.49 -16.60
CA PHE A 492 -12.66 -6.83 -17.12
C PHE A 492 -13.81 -7.45 -17.90
N ALA A 493 -15.04 -6.96 -17.73
CA ALA A 493 -16.17 -7.43 -18.51
C ALA A 493 -16.08 -6.90 -19.96
N LYS A 494 -15.58 -5.67 -20.12
CA LYS A 494 -15.40 -5.02 -21.42
C LYS A 494 -13.99 -5.10 -21.98
N ASN A 495 -13.02 -5.58 -21.19
CA ASN A 495 -11.59 -5.51 -21.50
C ASN A 495 -11.17 -4.09 -21.88
N THR A 496 -11.50 -3.12 -21.01
CA THR A 496 -11.11 -1.71 -21.23
C THR A 496 -10.45 -1.11 -20.01
N VAL A 497 -9.46 -0.25 -20.25
CA VAL A 497 -8.97 0.72 -19.26
C VAL A 497 -9.56 2.08 -19.59
N GLY A 498 -10.27 2.66 -18.62
CA GLY A 498 -10.77 4.03 -18.66
C GLY A 498 -9.88 4.97 -17.85
N PHE A 499 -9.71 6.21 -18.32
CA PHE A 499 -9.03 7.24 -17.55
C PHE A 499 -9.62 8.63 -17.81
N ALA A 500 -9.65 9.48 -16.78
CA ALA A 500 -10.04 10.88 -16.90
C ALA A 500 -9.35 11.76 -15.83
N PRO A 501 -9.00 13.02 -16.16
CA PRO A 501 -8.47 13.95 -15.17
C PRO A 501 -9.48 14.18 -14.04
N SER A 502 -8.99 14.16 -12.80
CA SER A 502 -9.80 14.27 -11.59
C SER A 502 -8.96 14.74 -10.42
N ILE A 503 -9.53 15.57 -9.55
CA ILE A 503 -8.92 15.98 -8.28
C ILE A 503 -9.08 14.93 -7.17
N CYS A 504 -9.56 13.72 -7.51
CA CYS A 504 -9.73 12.59 -6.60
C CYS A 504 -10.55 12.89 -5.34
N THR A 505 -11.57 13.77 -5.44
CA THR A 505 -12.50 14.08 -4.34
C THR A 505 -13.95 13.89 -4.72
#